data_AF-A0A9W7L0Y1-F1
#
_entry.id   AF-A0A9W7L0Y1-F1
#
_cell.length_a   1.000
_cell.length_b   1.000
_cell.length_c   1.000
_cell.angle_alpha   90.00
_cell.angle_beta   90.00
_cell.angle_gamma   90.00
#
_symmetry.space_group_name_H-M   'P 1'
#
loop_
_entity.id
_entity.type
_entity.pdbx_description
1 polymer ?
#
loop_
_entity_poly.entity_id
_entity_poly.type
_entity_poly.pdbx_seq_one_letter_code
_entity_poly.pdbx_strand_id
1 'polypeptide(L)'
;MDHFACFNKISNALQLKVKGMVSKYYEGTLRCDDMTCGMQTKQISVCGASCLARGCHGKMVNVFGENDLWTTLTYHSTLFDMEHGMIEGERIVKGEERSFNKRMAMMSVGDNDKKTFEMLKGVADGMLEGSAYNFVRPSLFSMFFKESTQ
;
A
#
# COMPACT_ATOMS: atom_id res chain seq x y z
N MET A 1 -0.42 2.42 30.87
CA MET A 1 -1.12 3.30 29.91
C MET A 1 -2.33 2.54 29.42
N ASP A 2 -3.48 3.20 29.26
CA ASP A 2 -4.69 2.54 28.76
C ASP A 2 -4.47 2.08 27.30
N HIS A 3 -4.70 0.79 27.05
CA HIS A 3 -4.54 0.14 25.76
C HIS A 3 -5.44 0.78 24.69
N PHE A 4 -6.65 1.18 25.08
CA PHE A 4 -7.59 1.88 24.21
C PHE A 4 -7.07 3.25 23.75
N ALA A 5 -6.37 3.98 24.61
CA ALA A 5 -5.79 5.27 24.26
C ALA A 5 -4.66 5.12 23.22
N CYS A 6 -3.87 4.04 23.32
CA CYS A 6 -2.84 3.73 22.32
C CYS A 6 -3.46 3.39 20.96
N PHE A 7 -4.44 2.47 20.96
CA PHE A 7 -5.18 2.08 19.77
C PHE A 7 -5.78 3.29 19.04
N ASN A 8 -6.51 4.15 19.75
CA ASN A 8 -7.16 5.33 19.15
C ASN A 8 -6.15 6.28 18.51
N LYS A 9 -5.01 6.53 19.17
CA LYS A 9 -3.95 7.39 18.62
C LYS A 9 -3.37 6.82 17.33
N ILE A 10 -3.04 5.53 17.31
CA ILE A 10 -2.44 4.87 16.14
C ILE A 10 -3.46 4.77 15.00
N SER A 11 -4.70 4.35 15.30
CA SER A 11 -5.77 4.25 14.32
C SER A 11 -6.07 5.60 13.66
N ASN A 12 -6.16 6.68 14.44
CA ASN A 12 -6.37 8.02 13.89
C ASN A 12 -5.20 8.48 13.03
N ALA A 13 -3.97 8.27 13.49
CA ALA A 13 -2.78 8.62 12.71
C ALA A 13 -2.72 7.85 11.38
N LEU A 14 -3.04 6.55 11.41
CA LEU A 14 -3.11 5.70 10.22
C LEU A 14 -4.17 6.22 9.23
N GLN A 15 -5.39 6.48 9.70
CA GLN A 15 -6.48 7.00 8.88
C GLN A 15 -6.12 8.34 8.22
N LEU A 16 -5.52 9.27 8.96
CA LEU A 16 -5.09 10.56 8.42
C LEU A 16 -4.01 10.39 7.35
N LYS A 17 -3.04 9.50 7.60
CA LYS A 17 -1.97 9.21 6.65
C LYS A 17 -2.51 8.62 5.36
N VAL A 18 -3.38 7.62 5.43
CA VAL A 18 -4.00 6.98 4.27
C VAL A 18 -4.86 7.96 3.50
N LYS A 19 -5.72 8.74 4.16
CA LYS A 19 -6.52 9.79 3.51
C LYS A 19 -5.65 10.82 2.77
N GLY A 20 -4.52 11.21 3.35
CA GLY A 20 -3.56 12.09 2.69
C GLY A 20 -2.96 11.49 1.42
N MET A 21 -2.61 10.21 1.43
CA MET A 21 -2.06 9.51 0.25
C MET A 21 -3.10 9.27 -0.83
N VAL A 22 -4.33 8.92 -0.45
CA VAL A 22 -5.47 8.82 -1.38
C VAL A 22 -5.76 10.18 -2.00
N SER A 23 -5.76 11.26 -1.22
CA SER A 23 -5.92 12.62 -1.75
C SER A 23 -4.81 12.98 -2.74
N LYS A 24 -3.56 12.58 -2.48
CA LYS A 24 -2.43 12.81 -3.38
C LYS A 24 -2.54 12.01 -4.68
N TYR A 25 -3.06 10.79 -4.63
CA TYR A 25 -3.37 10.00 -5.82
C TYR A 25 -4.42 10.67 -6.69
N TYR A 26 -5.55 11.05 -6.09
CA TYR A 26 -6.63 11.73 -6.81
C TYR A 26 -6.32 13.19 -7.19
N GLU A 27 -5.24 13.77 -6.66
CA GLU A 27 -4.71 15.05 -7.14
C GLU A 27 -4.28 14.97 -8.62
N GLY A 28 -3.95 13.77 -9.13
CA GLY A 28 -3.74 13.53 -10.56
C GLY A 28 -2.55 14.29 -11.14
N THR A 29 -1.49 14.47 -10.34
CA THR A 29 -0.30 15.20 -10.79
C THR A 29 0.52 14.32 -11.73
N LEU A 30 0.72 14.82 -12.95
CA LEU A 30 1.47 14.18 -14.02
C LEU A 30 2.84 14.85 -14.20
N ARG A 31 3.85 14.07 -14.55
CA ARG A 31 5.18 14.54 -14.96
C ARG A 31 5.56 13.91 -16.30
N CYS A 32 6.20 14.70 -17.16
CA CYS A 32 6.76 14.19 -18.41
C CYS A 32 7.97 13.27 -18.13
N ASP A 33 8.02 12.13 -18.82
CA ASP A 33 9.12 11.16 -18.77
C ASP A 33 10.43 11.71 -19.37
N ASP A 34 10.33 12.63 -20.32
CA ASP A 34 11.49 13.27 -20.93
C ASP A 34 12.19 14.21 -19.93
N MET A 35 13.42 13.85 -19.55
CA MET A 35 14.26 14.60 -18.62
C MET A 35 14.55 16.03 -19.07
N THR A 36 14.51 16.31 -20.39
CA THR A 36 14.74 17.66 -20.93
C THR A 36 13.50 18.54 -20.82
N CYS A 37 12.31 17.93 -20.80
CA CYS A 37 11.03 18.62 -20.64
C CYS A 37 10.70 18.81 -19.15
N GLY A 38 10.63 17.72 -18.39
CA GLY A 38 10.35 17.73 -16.95
C GLY A 38 9.02 18.38 -16.53
N MET A 39 8.14 18.70 -17.49
CA MET A 39 6.88 19.42 -17.22
C MET A 39 6.01 18.63 -16.23
N GLN A 40 5.56 19.32 -15.19
CA GLN A 40 4.65 18.78 -14.18
C GLN A 40 3.33 19.56 -14.19
N THR A 41 2.20 18.87 -14.39
CA THR A 41 0.87 19.48 -14.50
C THR A 41 -0.22 18.55 -13.97
N LYS A 42 -1.40 19.08 -13.69
CA LYS A 42 -2.63 18.31 -13.41
C LYS A 42 -3.56 18.21 -14.63
N GLN A 43 -3.22 18.92 -15.70
CA GLN A 43 -3.99 18.90 -16.94
C GLN A 43 -3.63 17.66 -17.75
N ILE A 44 -4.66 17.01 -18.30
CA ILE A 44 -4.53 15.83 -19.16
C ILE A 44 -4.79 16.27 -20.60
N SER A 45 -3.97 15.78 -21.54
CA SER A 45 -4.20 16.00 -22.97
C SER A 45 -5.43 15.20 -23.44
N VAL A 46 -6.17 15.74 -24.41
CA VAL A 46 -7.23 14.98 -25.08
C VAL A 46 -6.68 13.73 -25.77
N CYS A 47 -5.41 13.77 -26.19
CA CYS A 47 -4.69 12.62 -26.76
C CYS A 47 -4.14 11.66 -25.69
N GLY A 48 -4.67 11.69 -24.46
CA GLY A 48 -4.26 10.82 -23.37
C GLY A 48 -2.91 11.21 -22.78
N ALA A 49 -1.94 10.30 -22.84
CA ALA A 49 -0.64 10.44 -22.18
C ALA A 49 0.36 11.36 -22.92
N SER A 50 -0.07 12.16 -23.90
CA SER A 50 0.82 13.09 -24.60
C SER A 50 1.20 14.29 -23.75
N CYS A 51 2.48 14.69 -23.79
CA CYS A 51 2.95 15.92 -23.13
C CYS A 51 2.26 17.17 -23.68
N LEU A 52 2.02 18.15 -22.80
CA LEU A 52 1.43 19.46 -23.16
C LEU A 52 2.48 20.48 -23.61
N ALA A 53 3.78 20.20 -23.39
CA ALA A 53 4.85 21.08 -23.83
C ALA A 53 4.93 21.07 -25.37
N ARG A 54 4.99 22.26 -25.97
CA ARG A 54 5.08 22.41 -27.43
C ARG A 54 6.37 21.77 -27.94
N GLY A 55 6.25 20.87 -28.91
CA GLY A 55 7.38 20.16 -29.51
C GLY A 55 7.93 19.00 -28.67
N CYS A 56 7.31 18.67 -27.53
CA CYS A 56 7.68 17.49 -26.75
C CYS A 56 6.87 16.27 -27.20
N HIS A 57 7.55 15.15 -27.42
CA HIS A 57 6.95 13.85 -27.73
C HIS A 57 6.96 12.88 -26.54
N GLY A 58 7.30 13.38 -25.35
CA GLY A 58 7.35 12.61 -24.12
C GLY A 58 5.95 12.19 -23.65
N LYS A 59 5.92 11.14 -22.84
CA LYS A 59 4.70 10.65 -22.20
C LYS A 59 4.53 11.28 -20.82
N MET A 60 3.30 11.63 -20.47
CA MET A 60 2.93 12.08 -19.14
C MET A 60 2.62 10.87 -18.27
N VAL A 61 3.28 10.78 -17.12
CA VAL A 61 3.14 9.68 -16.15
C VAL A 61 2.70 10.27 -14.82
N ASN A 62 1.85 9.54 -14.08
CA ASN A 62 1.48 9.92 -12.72
C ASN A 62 2.73 10.00 -11.83
N VAL A 63 2.89 11.12 -11.13
CA VAL A 63 3.97 11.28 -10.13
C VAL A 63 3.75 10.37 -8.93
N PHE A 64 2.49 10.10 -8.60
CA PHE A 64 2.08 9.12 -7.59
C PHE A 64 1.09 8.18 -8.24
N GLY A 65 1.56 6.98 -8.59
CA GLY A 65 0.80 6.00 -9.37
C GLY A 65 -0.08 5.11 -8.52
N GLU A 66 -0.88 4.29 -9.20
CA GLU A 66 -1.70 3.24 -8.58
C GLU A 66 -0.84 2.23 -7.81
N ASN A 67 0.35 1.89 -8.32
CA ASN A 67 1.25 0.96 -7.67
C ASN A 67 1.81 1.53 -6.35
N ASP A 68 2.09 2.83 -6.31
CA ASP A 68 2.59 3.49 -5.09
C ASP A 68 1.51 3.50 -4.01
N LEU A 69 0.26 3.80 -4.39
CA LEU A 69 -0.88 3.77 -3.49
C LEU A 69 -1.11 2.34 -2.96
N TRP A 70 -1.17 1.35 -3.85
CA TRP A 70 -1.37 -0.05 -3.49
C TRP A 70 -0.27 -0.58 -2.57
N THR A 71 1.00 -0.31 -2.91
CA THR A 71 2.16 -0.71 -2.10
C THR A 71 2.06 -0.12 -0.71
N THR A 72 1.65 1.15 -0.59
CA THR A 72 1.56 1.80 0.73
C THR A 72 0.40 1.28 1.56
N LEU A 73 -0.77 1.03 0.95
CA LEU A 73 -1.91 0.42 1.65
C LEU A 73 -1.57 -1.00 2.13
N THR A 74 -0.98 -1.81 1.25
CA THR A 74 -0.56 -3.18 1.57
C THR A 74 0.50 -3.18 2.67
N TYR A 75 1.49 -2.27 2.60
CA TYR A 75 2.49 -2.10 3.66
C TYR A 75 1.85 -1.81 5.02
N HIS A 76 0.83 -0.94 5.06
CA HIS A 76 0.14 -0.65 6.32
C HIS A 76 -0.68 -1.82 6.86
N SER A 77 -1.30 -2.63 6.01
CA SER A 77 -1.98 -3.87 6.42
C SER A 77 -0.98 -4.90 6.99
N THR A 78 0.11 -5.16 6.26
CA THR A 78 1.12 -6.14 6.68
C THR A 78 1.91 -5.71 7.91
N LEU A 79 2.05 -4.40 8.16
CA LEU A 79 2.72 -3.86 9.35
C LEU A 79 2.06 -4.31 10.66
N PHE A 80 0.72 -4.50 10.66
CA PHE A 80 -0.03 -4.95 11.83
C PHE A 80 -0.27 -6.46 11.85
N ASP A 81 0.23 -7.19 10.85
CA ASP A 81 0.15 -8.64 10.81
C ASP A 81 1.23 -9.27 11.69
N MET A 82 0.84 -9.63 12.92
CA MET A 82 1.74 -10.26 13.88
C MET A 82 2.23 -11.64 13.43
N GLU A 83 1.38 -12.44 12.79
CA GLU A 83 1.76 -13.78 12.34
C GLU A 83 2.83 -13.69 11.27
N HIS A 84 2.61 -12.83 10.27
CA HIS A 84 3.60 -12.57 9.24
C HIS A 84 4.90 -12.00 9.85
N GLY A 85 4.77 -11.03 10.77
CA GLY A 85 5.90 -10.45 11.48
C GLY A 85 6.71 -11.48 12.25
N MET A 86 6.07 -12.40 12.98
CA MET A 86 6.73 -13.46 13.74
C MET A 86 7.49 -14.43 12.83
N ILE A 87 6.87 -14.90 11.75
CA ILE A 87 7.50 -15.80 10.78
C ILE A 87 8.74 -15.14 10.17
N GLU A 88 8.64 -13.87 9.77
CA GLU A 88 9.75 -13.14 9.16
C GLU A 88 10.85 -12.81 10.19
N GLY A 89 10.45 -12.48 11.41
CA GLY A 89 11.35 -12.30 12.54
C GLY A 89 12.19 -13.55 12.82
N GLU A 90 11.57 -14.73 12.82
CA GLU A 90 12.27 -16.01 12.99
C GLU A 90 13.27 -16.29 11.87
N ARG A 91 12.94 -15.95 10.61
CA ARG A 91 13.85 -16.10 9.46
C ARG A 91 15.10 -15.23 9.60
N ILE A 92 14.93 -13.94 9.89
CA ILE A 92 16.04 -13.01 10.09
C ILE A 92 16.95 -13.50 11.22
N VAL A 93 16.33 -13.98 12.28
CA VAL A 93 17.03 -14.43 13.48
C VAL A 93 17.85 -15.71 13.29
N LYS A 94 17.42 -16.60 12.38
CA LYS A 94 18.23 -17.78 12.00
C LYS A 94 19.48 -17.40 11.21
N GLY A 95 19.55 -16.19 10.65
CA GLY A 95 20.70 -15.69 9.87
C GLY A 95 21.74 -14.89 10.65
N GLU A 96 21.42 -14.38 11.85
CA GLU A 96 22.34 -13.53 12.65
C GLU A 96 22.41 -13.98 14.12
N GLU A 97 23.63 -14.22 14.64
CA GLU A 97 23.90 -14.65 16.03
C GLU A 97 23.50 -13.61 17.10
N ARG A 98 23.22 -12.34 16.75
CA ARG A 98 22.83 -11.28 17.71
C ARG A 98 21.34 -11.30 18.11
N SER A 99 20.67 -12.44 17.95
CA SER A 99 19.22 -12.57 17.91
C SER A 99 18.47 -12.69 19.24
N PHE A 100 19.16 -12.80 20.37
CA PHE A 100 18.51 -13.14 21.63
C PHE A 100 17.52 -12.04 22.11
N ASN A 101 17.91 -10.76 22.01
CA ASN A 101 17.05 -9.64 22.39
C ASN A 101 15.83 -9.45 21.47
N LYS A 102 15.98 -9.75 20.18
CA LYS A 102 14.90 -9.63 19.19
C LYS A 102 13.84 -10.71 19.39
N ARG A 103 14.24 -11.95 19.70
CA ARG A 103 13.32 -13.04 20.09
C ARG A 103 12.58 -12.70 21.39
N MET A 104 13.28 -12.20 22.41
CA MET A 104 12.63 -11.82 23.68
C MET A 104 11.61 -10.69 23.51
N ALA A 105 11.93 -9.65 22.73
CA ALA A 105 10.97 -8.59 22.42
C ALA A 105 9.73 -9.12 21.68
N MET A 106 9.90 -10.10 20.79
CA MET A 106 8.80 -10.73 20.05
C MET A 106 7.94 -11.65 20.93
N MET A 107 8.56 -12.35 21.88
CA MET A 107 7.85 -13.20 22.85
C MET A 107 7.20 -12.40 24.00
N SER A 108 7.57 -11.13 24.16
CA SER A 108 7.08 -10.26 25.24
C SER A 108 5.81 -9.46 24.88
N VAL A 109 5.18 -9.73 23.73
CA VAL A 109 3.94 -9.06 23.35
C VAL A 109 2.80 -9.58 24.23
N GLY A 110 2.26 -8.70 25.08
CA GLY A 110 1.14 -9.04 25.97
C GLY A 110 -0.15 -9.31 25.21
N ASP A 111 -1.09 -10.03 25.83
CA ASP A 111 -2.37 -10.37 25.18
C ASP A 111 -3.22 -9.13 24.82
N ASN A 112 -3.05 -8.05 25.58
CA ASN A 112 -3.65 -6.77 25.22
C ASN A 112 -3.04 -6.26 23.91
N ASP A 113 -1.72 -6.15 23.81
CA ASP A 113 -1.06 -5.64 22.60
C ASP A 113 -1.47 -6.45 21.36
N LYS A 114 -1.56 -7.78 21.48
CA LYS A 114 -2.08 -8.65 20.42
C LYS A 114 -3.45 -8.22 19.91
N LYS A 115 -4.40 -7.97 20.82
CA LYS A 115 -5.73 -7.45 20.46
C LYS A 115 -5.66 -6.07 19.81
N THR A 116 -4.74 -5.19 20.22
CA THR A 116 -4.56 -3.89 19.53
C THR A 116 -4.09 -4.10 18.09
N PHE A 117 -3.12 -4.98 17.87
CA PHE A 117 -2.62 -5.29 16.53
C PHE A 117 -3.73 -5.87 15.64
N GLU A 118 -4.54 -6.80 16.15
CA GLU A 118 -5.69 -7.35 15.41
C GLU A 118 -6.71 -6.26 15.04
N MET A 119 -7.05 -5.37 15.98
CA MET A 119 -7.97 -4.26 15.69
C MET A 119 -7.38 -3.28 14.67
N LEU A 120 -6.08 -2.96 14.75
CA LEU A 120 -5.40 -2.07 13.80
C LEU A 120 -5.31 -2.71 12.41
N LYS A 121 -5.04 -4.02 12.35
CA LYS A 121 -5.06 -4.80 11.11
C LYS A 121 -6.45 -4.73 10.46
N GLY A 122 -7.52 -4.94 11.22
CA GLY A 122 -8.89 -4.80 10.69
C GLY A 122 -9.19 -3.41 10.13
N VAL A 123 -8.68 -2.35 10.75
CA VAL A 123 -8.81 -0.97 10.23
C VAL A 123 -8.02 -0.80 8.92
N ALA A 124 -6.80 -1.32 8.84
CA ALA A 124 -5.96 -1.25 7.64
C ALA A 124 -6.53 -2.07 6.48
N ASP A 125 -7.01 -3.28 6.76
CA ASP A 125 -7.63 -4.18 5.77
C ASP A 125 -8.91 -3.56 5.20
N GLY A 126 -9.74 -2.94 6.04
CA GLY A 126 -10.92 -2.20 5.57
C GLY A 126 -10.58 -1.04 4.63
N MET A 127 -9.43 -0.39 4.81
CA MET A 127 -8.95 0.63 3.86
C MET A 127 -8.47 0.02 2.54
N LEU A 128 -7.80 -1.13 2.60
CA LEU A 128 -7.32 -1.84 1.42
C LEU A 128 -8.47 -2.39 0.58
N GLU A 129 -9.47 -3.02 1.20
CA GLU A 129 -10.68 -3.53 0.55
C GLU A 129 -11.46 -2.41 -0.14
N GLY A 130 -11.52 -1.21 0.46
CA GLY A 130 -12.14 -0.04 -0.16
C GLY A 130 -11.46 0.42 -1.46
N SER A 131 -10.20 0.03 -1.70
CA SER A 131 -9.45 0.44 -2.88
C SER A 131 -9.69 -0.45 -4.11
N ALA A 132 -10.33 -1.62 -3.97
CA ALA A 132 -10.59 -2.63 -5.01
C ALA A 132 -9.37 -3.16 -5.80
N TYR A 133 -8.18 -2.58 -5.62
CA TYR A 133 -6.93 -2.96 -6.28
C TYR A 133 -6.35 -4.29 -5.76
N ASN A 134 -6.90 -4.85 -4.69
CA ASN A 134 -6.51 -6.13 -4.11
C ASN A 134 -7.29 -7.33 -4.70
N PHE A 135 -8.32 -7.10 -5.51
CA PHE A 135 -9.20 -8.15 -6.01
C PHE A 135 -9.15 -8.29 -7.54
N VAL A 136 -8.69 -9.45 -8.01
CA VAL A 136 -8.81 -9.84 -9.42
C VAL A 136 -10.13 -10.57 -9.61
N ARG A 137 -11.03 -9.99 -10.40
CA ARG A 137 -12.34 -10.60 -10.68
C ARG A 137 -12.17 -11.95 -11.38
N PRO A 138 -12.80 -13.04 -10.89
CA PRO A 138 -12.74 -14.36 -11.53
C PRO A 138 -13.22 -14.35 -12.99
N SER A 139 -14.11 -13.43 -13.35
CA SER A 139 -14.59 -13.24 -14.73
C SER A 139 -13.46 -12.94 -15.73
N LEU A 140 -12.34 -12.37 -15.28
CA LEU A 140 -11.16 -12.17 -16.13
C LEU A 140 -10.67 -13.50 -16.74
N PHE A 141 -10.73 -14.58 -15.96
CA PHE A 141 -10.22 -15.88 -16.37
C PHE A 141 -11.12 -16.63 -17.36
N SER A 142 -12.40 -16.25 -17.45
CA SER A 142 -13.32 -16.81 -18.44
C SER A 142 -12.87 -16.59 -19.88
N MET A 143 -12.05 -15.56 -20.14
CA MET A 143 -11.46 -15.31 -21.46
C MET A 143 -10.39 -16.34 -21.83
N PHE A 144 -9.68 -16.90 -20.83
CA PHE A 144 -8.60 -17.88 -21.04
C PHE A 144 -9.11 -19.32 -20.99
N PHE A 145 -10.15 -19.58 -20.20
CA PHE A 145 -10.70 -20.92 -19.96
C PHE A 145 -12.05 -21.16 -20.62
N LYS A 146 -12.39 -20.44 -21.70
CA LYS A 146 -13.48 -20.88 -22.58
C LYS A 146 -13.08 -22.24 -23.16
N GLU A 147 -13.55 -23.30 -22.52
CA GLU A 147 -13.50 -24.65 -23.05
C GLU A 147 -14.11 -24.61 -24.45
N SER A 148 -13.33 -25.10 -25.41
CA SER A 148 -13.82 -25.51 -26.72
C SER A 148 -14.81 -26.66 -26.51
N THR A 149 -16.05 -26.34 -26.15
CA THR A 149 -17.15 -27.29 -26.16
C THR A 149 -17.45 -27.59 -27.62
N GLN A 150 -16.95 -28.74 -28.07
CA GLN A 150 -17.34 -29.40 -29.31
C GLN A 150 -18.58 -30.25 -29.04
#